data_AF-A0A533USE0-F1
#
_entry.id   AF-A0A533USE0-F1
#
_cell.length_a   1.000
_cell.length_b   1.000
_cell.length_c   1.000
_cell.angle_alpha   90.00
_cell.angle_beta   90.00
_cell.angle_gamma   90.00
#
_symmetry.space_group_name_H-M   'P 1'
#
loop_
_entity.id
_entity.type
_entity.pdbx_description
1 polymer ?
#
loop_
_entity_poly.entity_id
_entity_poly.type
_entity_poly.pdbx_seq_one_letter_code
_entity_poly.pdbx_strand_id
1 'polypeptide(L)'
;MNKQIRYRYILAITLGIVSITLFTNSDMYVAAFDPVPFNKIPSAIINSEDDKNEFTADYSLDFGDETQIRHDDDAKLASNMKLDKDDDSLSVEVKCDSNDICDDSLSPRDVTVYLVDRGTKDGQIARNSIPLLELEKNDCGSSQSIENCAHFDFDIPDDILTKKYKIVVDMVFDEAEWVFINPLRITN
;
A
#
# COMPACT_ATOMS: atom_id res chain seq x y z
N MET A 1 -3.35 -12.09 30.14
CA MET A 1 -4.02 -12.98 31.11
C MET A 1 -5.40 -13.32 30.55
N ASN A 2 -5.50 -14.40 29.75
CA ASN A 2 -6.69 -14.73 28.97
C ASN A 2 -7.71 -15.52 29.81
N LYS A 3 -8.94 -15.01 29.94
CA LYS A 3 -10.09 -15.80 30.39
C LYS A 3 -10.89 -16.21 29.16
N GLN A 4 -10.71 -17.45 28.70
CA GLN A 4 -11.65 -18.09 27.76
C GLN A 4 -12.86 -18.61 28.54
N ILE A 5 -14.06 -18.18 28.15
CA ILE A 5 -15.31 -18.81 28.57
C ILE A 5 -15.74 -19.75 27.42
N ARG A 6 -15.68 -21.06 27.65
CA ARG A 6 -16.12 -22.09 26.69
C ARG A 6 -17.60 -22.40 26.93
N TYR A 7 -18.46 -22.12 25.95
CA TYR A 7 -19.81 -22.70 25.91
C TYR A 7 -19.79 -23.97 25.05
N ARG A 8 -20.21 -25.10 25.62
CA ARG A 8 -20.40 -26.37 24.90
C ARG A 8 -21.89 -26.60 24.72
N TYR A 9 -22.35 -26.69 23.47
CA TYR A 9 -23.68 -27.21 23.15
C TYR A 9 -23.55 -28.63 22.59
N ILE A 10 -24.32 -29.56 23.15
CA ILE A 10 -24.39 -30.96 22.73
C ILE A 10 -25.75 -31.17 22.10
N LEU A 11 -25.79 -31.50 20.80
CA LEU A 11 -26.99 -32.01 20.15
C LEU A 11 -26.83 -33.51 19.94
N ALA A 12 -27.67 -34.31 20.61
CA ALA A 12 -27.72 -35.76 20.44
C ALA A 12 -28.91 -36.11 19.55
N ILE A 13 -28.67 -36.73 18.40
CA ILE A 13 -29.72 -37.28 17.53
C ILE A 13 -29.67 -38.81 17.67
N THR A 14 -30.74 -39.40 18.18
CA THR A 14 -30.87 -40.87 18.32
C THR A 14 -31.58 -41.46 17.11
N LEU A 15 -30.82 -42.11 16.23
CA LEU A 15 -31.30 -43.11 15.28
C LEU A 15 -30.64 -44.45 15.65
N GLY A 16 -31.39 -45.55 15.52
CA GLY A 16 -31.08 -46.88 16.05
C GLY A 16 -29.61 -47.29 16.03
N ILE A 17 -29.10 -47.59 17.23
CA ILE A 17 -27.88 -48.36 17.59
C ILE A 17 -26.55 -47.96 16.92
N VAL A 18 -26.39 -46.72 16.47
CA VAL A 18 -25.05 -46.13 16.26
C VAL A 18 -25.08 -44.68 16.73
N SER A 19 -24.48 -44.43 17.89
CA SER A 19 -24.20 -43.05 18.34
C SER A 19 -23.03 -42.51 17.53
N ILE A 20 -23.31 -41.72 16.49
CA ILE A 20 -22.29 -40.96 15.76
C ILE A 20 -22.13 -39.62 16.48
N THR A 21 -21.04 -39.45 17.21
CA THR A 21 -20.67 -38.15 17.75
C THR A 21 -20.12 -37.29 16.61
N LEU A 22 -20.96 -36.43 16.03
CA LEU A 22 -20.53 -35.42 15.08
C LEU A 22 -19.86 -34.27 15.84
N PHE A 23 -18.53 -34.23 15.81
CA PHE A 23 -17.79 -33.05 16.21
C PHE A 23 -17.78 -32.08 15.03
N THR A 24 -18.64 -31.06 15.06
CA THR A 24 -18.43 -29.88 14.23
C THR A 24 -17.35 -29.04 14.91
N ASN A 25 -16.08 -29.35 14.65
CA ASN A 25 -15.00 -28.40 14.91
C ASN A 25 -15.08 -27.32 13.84
N SER A 26 -16.11 -26.47 13.91
CA SER A 26 -16.06 -25.16 13.29
C SER A 26 -15.37 -24.20 14.26
N ASP A 27 -14.19 -24.59 14.74
CA ASP A 27 -13.17 -23.62 15.12
C ASP A 27 -12.54 -23.19 13.79
N MET A 28 -13.29 -22.39 13.03
CA MET A 28 -12.68 -21.56 12.00
C MET A 28 -11.80 -20.61 12.81
N TYR A 29 -10.54 -21.01 13.00
CA TYR A 29 -9.50 -20.10 13.42
C TYR A 29 -9.55 -18.99 12.37
N VAL A 30 -10.16 -17.86 12.74
CA VAL A 30 -9.90 -16.60 12.06
C VAL A 30 -8.42 -16.38 12.35
N ALA A 31 -7.58 -16.80 11.43
CA ALA A 31 -6.19 -16.44 11.45
C ALA A 31 -6.21 -14.93 11.20
N ALA A 32 -6.16 -14.15 12.26
CA ALA A 32 -5.69 -12.78 12.13
C ALA A 32 -4.24 -12.92 11.63
N PHE A 33 -4.07 -12.81 10.31
CA PHE A 33 -2.74 -12.70 9.73
C PHE A 33 -2.16 -11.39 10.26
N ASP A 34 -0.94 -11.45 10.78
CA ASP A 34 -0.20 -10.23 11.05
C ASP A 34 0.03 -9.55 9.69
N PRO A 35 -0.30 -8.26 9.53
CA PRO A 35 -0.09 -7.55 8.27
C PRO A 35 1.35 -7.73 7.83
N VAL A 36 1.54 -7.99 6.53
CA VAL A 36 2.82 -8.35 5.92
C VAL A 36 4.00 -7.60 6.59
N PRO A 37 4.93 -8.33 7.25
CA PRO A 37 5.94 -7.70 8.10
C PRO A 37 6.91 -6.78 7.33
N PHE A 38 7.21 -5.66 8.00
CA PHE A 38 7.86 -4.41 7.56
C PHE A 38 9.35 -4.51 7.23
N ASN A 39 9.92 -5.69 7.02
CA ASN A 39 11.38 -5.82 7.05
C ASN A 39 12.10 -5.46 5.75
N LYS A 40 11.39 -5.05 4.68
CA LYS A 40 11.96 -4.74 3.35
C LYS A 40 11.15 -3.68 2.59
N ILE A 41 10.89 -2.53 3.20
CA ILE A 41 10.10 -1.47 2.53
C ILE A 41 10.98 -0.80 1.47
N PRO A 42 10.55 -0.71 0.21
CA PRO A 42 11.33 -0.02 -0.80
C PRO A 42 11.19 1.50 -0.62
N SER A 43 12.05 2.27 -1.30
CA SER A 43 11.90 3.72 -1.42
C SER A 43 11.25 4.04 -2.76
N ALA A 44 10.25 4.92 -2.77
CA ALA A 44 9.79 5.58 -3.97
C ALA A 44 10.75 6.73 -4.31
N ILE A 45 11.03 6.87 -5.60
CA ILE A 45 11.88 7.91 -6.15
C ILE A 45 11.09 8.60 -7.24
N ILE A 46 10.96 9.92 -7.12
CA ILE A 46 10.44 10.74 -8.21
C ILE A 46 11.61 11.51 -8.81
N ASN A 47 11.86 11.28 -10.10
CA ASN A 47 12.86 12.01 -10.86
C ASN A 47 12.17 13.16 -11.60
N SER A 48 12.87 14.27 -11.72
CA SER A 48 12.56 15.43 -12.55
C SER A 48 13.83 15.86 -13.30
N GLU A 49 13.77 16.88 -14.14
CA GLU A 49 14.95 17.31 -14.93
C GLU A 49 16.15 17.63 -14.02
N ASP A 50 15.87 18.33 -12.91
CA ASP A 50 16.87 18.87 -12.00
C ASP A 50 17.12 18.03 -10.73
N ASP A 51 16.14 17.23 -10.29
CA ASP A 51 16.12 16.66 -8.94
C ASP A 51 15.73 15.17 -8.93
N LYS A 52 16.30 14.44 -7.96
CA LYS A 52 15.93 13.07 -7.60
C LYS A 52 15.46 13.04 -6.15
N ASN A 53 14.18 12.76 -5.94
CA ASN A 53 13.54 12.85 -4.63
C ASN A 53 13.16 11.45 -4.13
N GLU A 54 13.89 10.94 -3.14
CA GLU A 54 13.67 9.61 -2.54
C GLU A 54 12.92 9.71 -1.20
N PHE A 55 11.87 8.91 -1.03
CA PHE A 55 11.06 8.80 0.19
C PHE A 55 10.56 7.37 0.38
N THR A 56 10.24 6.98 1.62
CA THR A 56 9.81 5.61 1.95
C THR A 56 8.31 5.54 2.19
N ALA A 57 7.76 4.32 2.24
CA ALA A 57 6.32 4.15 2.47
C ALA A 57 5.91 4.66 3.87
N ASP A 58 4.76 5.33 3.94
CA ASP A 58 4.15 5.82 5.17
C ASP A 58 3.17 4.79 5.75
N TYR A 59 2.48 4.05 4.89
CA TYR A 59 1.49 3.06 5.28
C TYR A 59 1.66 1.74 4.54
N SER A 60 1.32 0.67 5.23
CA SER A 60 1.14 -0.66 4.67
C SER A 60 -0.24 -1.19 5.08
N LEU A 61 -0.96 -1.72 4.09
CA LEU A 61 -2.28 -2.31 4.27
C LEU A 61 -2.21 -3.80 3.93
N ASP A 62 -2.99 -4.59 4.66
CA ASP A 62 -3.23 -6.01 4.41
C ASP A 62 -4.73 -6.25 4.27
N PHE A 63 -5.15 -6.95 3.21
CA PHE A 63 -6.54 -7.19 2.83
C PHE A 63 -7.04 -8.61 3.14
N GLY A 64 -6.49 -9.28 4.15
CA GLY A 64 -7.00 -10.56 4.66
C GLY A 64 -8.45 -10.49 5.22
N ASP A 65 -8.80 -11.42 6.12
CA ASP A 65 -10.16 -11.51 6.70
C ASP A 65 -10.67 -10.19 7.32
N GLU A 66 -9.75 -9.38 7.86
CA GLU A 66 -10.01 -8.00 8.29
C GLU A 66 -8.88 -7.10 7.77
N THR A 67 -9.23 -5.96 7.16
CA THR A 67 -8.23 -5.00 6.68
C THR A 67 -7.44 -4.41 7.85
N GLN A 68 -6.13 -4.59 7.82
CA GLN A 68 -5.22 -3.98 8.80
C GLN A 68 -4.39 -2.89 8.13
N ILE A 69 -4.26 -1.74 8.80
CA ILE A 69 -3.49 -0.60 8.32
C ILE A 69 -2.46 -0.26 9.39
N ARG A 70 -1.18 -0.22 9.00
CA ARG A 70 -0.10 0.17 9.90
C ARG A 70 0.70 1.32 9.30
N HIS A 71 0.96 2.31 10.17
CA HIS A 71 1.74 3.50 9.89
C HIS A 71 3.20 3.27 10.28
N ASP A 72 4.13 3.78 9.48
CA ASP A 72 5.54 3.87 9.81
C ASP A 72 5.89 5.28 10.32
N ASP A 73 6.13 5.41 11.63
CA ASP A 73 6.49 6.69 12.25
C ASP A 73 7.91 7.16 11.86
N ASP A 74 8.73 6.27 11.30
CA ASP A 74 10.11 6.53 10.88
C ASP A 74 10.24 6.74 9.35
N ALA A 75 9.11 6.87 8.63
CA ALA A 75 9.11 7.09 7.19
C ALA A 75 9.90 8.35 6.79
N LYS A 76 10.79 8.20 5.80
CA LYS A 76 11.64 9.29 5.29
C LYS A 76 10.88 10.10 4.25
N LEU A 77 10.96 11.42 4.40
CA LEU A 77 10.38 12.39 3.46
C LEU A 77 11.45 13.08 2.62
N ALA A 78 11.20 13.24 1.33
CA ALA A 78 11.93 14.14 0.46
C ALA A 78 11.47 15.59 0.70
N SER A 79 12.06 16.22 1.73
CA SER A 79 11.68 17.56 2.17
C SER A 79 11.97 18.61 1.10
N ASN A 80 11.00 19.49 0.85
CA ASN A 80 11.07 20.60 -0.13
C ASN A 80 11.06 20.19 -1.61
N MET A 81 10.61 18.97 -1.91
CA MET A 81 10.36 18.54 -3.28
C MET A 81 9.53 19.56 -4.07
N LYS A 82 9.98 19.86 -5.29
CA LYS A 82 9.27 20.68 -6.26
C LYS A 82 9.19 19.91 -7.56
N LEU A 83 8.03 19.98 -8.21
CA LEU A 83 7.85 19.44 -9.56
C LEU A 83 7.35 20.58 -10.43
N ASP A 84 7.98 20.75 -11.58
CA ASP A 84 7.46 21.67 -12.58
C ASP A 84 6.32 21.00 -13.36
N LYS A 85 5.29 21.77 -13.70
CA LYS A 85 4.19 21.27 -14.51
C LYS A 85 4.57 21.15 -15.99
N ASP A 86 5.59 21.91 -16.41
CA ASP A 86 6.09 21.92 -17.78
C ASP A 86 7.29 20.95 -17.95
N ASP A 87 7.63 20.15 -16.93
CA ASP A 87 8.69 19.14 -16.98
C ASP A 87 8.20 17.86 -17.67
N ASP A 88 8.81 17.52 -18.80
CA ASP A 88 8.50 16.35 -19.63
C ASP A 88 9.39 15.12 -19.31
N SER A 89 10.16 15.19 -18.23
CA SER A 89 11.08 14.15 -17.76
C SER A 89 10.68 13.52 -16.42
N LEU A 90 9.48 13.84 -15.94
CA LEU A 90 8.93 13.31 -14.70
C LEU A 90 8.74 11.80 -14.79
N SER A 91 9.34 11.08 -13.84
CA SER A 91 9.21 9.62 -13.75
C SER A 91 9.19 9.15 -12.31
N VAL A 92 8.54 8.01 -12.10
CA VAL A 92 8.61 7.26 -10.84
C VAL A 92 9.52 6.07 -11.03
N GLU A 93 10.32 5.81 -9.99
CA GLU A 93 11.13 4.61 -9.80
C GLU A 93 10.91 4.09 -8.37
N VAL A 94 11.13 2.80 -8.15
CA VAL A 94 11.16 2.24 -6.79
C VAL A 94 12.47 1.47 -6.59
N LYS A 95 13.07 1.63 -5.40
CA LYS A 95 14.33 1.00 -5.03
C LYS A 95 14.17 0.14 -3.78
N CYS A 96 14.61 -1.11 -3.87
CA CYS A 96 14.64 -2.03 -2.73
C CYS A 96 15.83 -1.71 -1.80
N ASP A 97 15.71 -1.94 -0.49
CA ASP A 97 16.87 -1.80 0.40
C ASP A 97 17.92 -2.88 0.11
N SER A 98 19.18 -2.47 0.13
CA SER A 98 20.39 -3.12 -0.38
C SER A 98 20.74 -4.51 0.18
N ASN A 99 20.03 -5.02 1.18
CA ASN A 99 20.26 -6.35 1.76
C ASN A 99 19.24 -7.41 1.35
N ASP A 100 18.16 -6.98 0.69
CA ASP A 100 17.12 -7.86 0.24
C ASP A 100 16.72 -7.47 -1.18
N ILE A 101 16.95 -8.39 -2.12
CA ILE A 101 16.21 -8.40 -3.38
C ILE A 101 14.75 -8.24 -2.98
N CYS A 102 14.04 -7.26 -3.58
CA CYS A 102 12.59 -7.19 -3.50
C CYS A 102 12.09 -8.59 -3.83
N ASP A 103 11.69 -9.36 -2.81
CA ASP A 103 11.51 -10.80 -2.92
C ASP A 103 10.65 -11.05 -4.16
N ASP A 104 11.20 -11.72 -5.18
CA ASP A 104 10.57 -11.88 -6.51
C ASP A 104 9.17 -12.54 -6.40
N SER A 105 8.81 -13.03 -5.21
CA SER A 105 7.48 -13.51 -4.85
C SER A 105 6.40 -12.41 -4.72
N LEU A 106 6.77 -11.14 -4.60
CA LEU A 106 5.85 -10.01 -4.51
C LEU A 106 5.93 -9.15 -5.78
N SER A 107 5.09 -9.49 -6.77
CA SER A 107 4.86 -8.65 -7.94
C SER A 107 3.68 -7.72 -7.68
N PRO A 108 3.86 -6.39 -7.75
CA PRO A 108 2.75 -5.46 -7.68
C PRO A 108 1.86 -5.66 -8.90
N ARG A 109 0.54 -5.63 -8.67
CA ARG A 109 -0.47 -5.64 -9.72
C ARG A 109 -0.48 -4.31 -10.45
N ASP A 110 -0.38 -3.23 -9.70
CA ASP A 110 -0.32 -1.89 -10.25
C ASP A 110 0.43 -0.92 -9.34
N VAL A 111 0.97 0.12 -9.98
CA VAL A 111 1.55 1.27 -9.31
C VAL A 111 0.89 2.51 -9.87
N THR A 112 0.36 3.36 -8.99
CA THR A 112 -0.37 4.56 -9.36
C THR A 112 0.22 5.78 -8.67
N VAL A 113 0.39 6.86 -9.41
CA VAL A 113 0.83 8.15 -8.88
C VAL A 113 -0.37 9.07 -8.78
N TYR A 114 -0.59 9.65 -7.61
CA TYR A 114 -1.65 10.62 -7.36
C TYR A 114 -1.14 11.95 -6.85
N LEU A 115 -1.92 13.00 -7.08
CA LEU A 115 -1.78 14.29 -6.45
C LEU A 115 -2.95 14.57 -5.49
N VAL A 116 -2.62 15.05 -4.30
CA VAL A 116 -3.59 15.28 -3.22
C VAL A 116 -3.40 16.65 -2.60
N ASP A 117 -4.51 17.31 -2.22
CA ASP A 117 -4.42 18.58 -1.50
C ASP A 117 -3.68 18.39 -0.17
N ARG A 118 -2.75 19.31 0.13
CA ARG A 118 -1.90 19.27 1.32
C ARG A 118 -2.69 19.24 2.64
N GLY A 119 -3.91 19.78 2.67
CA GLY A 119 -4.76 19.77 3.86
C GLY A 119 -5.30 18.39 4.25
N THR A 120 -5.23 17.42 3.35
CA THR A 120 -5.68 16.04 3.60
C THR A 120 -4.79 15.35 4.62
N LYS A 121 -5.38 14.65 5.59
CA LYS A 121 -4.63 13.86 6.57
C LYS A 121 -4.15 12.55 5.95
N ASP A 122 -2.94 12.12 6.28
CA ASP A 122 -2.32 10.94 5.67
C ASP A 122 -3.12 9.65 5.93
N GLY A 123 -3.67 9.49 7.14
CA GLY A 123 -4.57 8.38 7.44
C GLY A 123 -5.92 8.41 6.69
N GLN A 124 -6.31 9.52 6.05
CA GLN A 124 -7.47 9.56 5.13
C GLN A 124 -7.06 9.11 3.72
N ILE A 125 -5.85 9.46 3.30
CA ILE A 125 -5.23 9.03 2.03
C ILE A 125 -5.07 7.50 2.06
N ALA A 126 -4.40 6.97 3.09
CA ALA A 126 -4.17 5.53 3.26
C ALA A 126 -5.42 4.67 3.50
N ARG A 127 -6.61 5.27 3.57
CA ARG A 127 -7.90 4.54 3.64
C ARG A 127 -8.69 4.66 2.34
N ASN A 128 -8.10 5.27 1.32
CA ASN A 128 -8.74 5.67 0.07
C ASN A 128 -10.12 6.34 0.32
N SER A 129 -10.19 7.18 1.35
CA SER A 129 -11.46 7.74 1.86
C SER A 129 -11.80 9.11 1.27
N ILE A 130 -11.01 9.56 0.31
CA ILE A 130 -11.12 10.86 -0.36
C ILE A 130 -10.81 10.69 -1.86
N PRO A 131 -11.33 11.56 -2.74
CA PRO A 131 -10.94 11.56 -4.14
C PRO A 131 -9.46 11.95 -4.28
N LEU A 132 -8.69 11.10 -4.95
CA LEU A 132 -7.30 11.34 -5.33
C LEU A 132 -7.28 11.72 -6.82
N LEU A 133 -6.45 12.69 -7.22
CA LEU A 133 -6.23 12.96 -8.64
C LEU A 133 -5.16 12.01 -9.14
N GLU A 134 -5.53 11.05 -9.97
CA GLU A 134 -4.60 10.16 -10.66
C GLU A 134 -3.80 10.95 -11.71
N LEU A 135 -2.48 10.88 -11.62
CA LEU A 135 -1.56 11.43 -12.62
C LEU A 135 -1.26 10.38 -13.68
N GLU A 136 -0.90 9.18 -13.25
CA GLU A 136 -0.61 8.05 -14.13
C GLU A 136 -0.68 6.73 -13.36
N LYS A 137 -0.99 5.64 -14.07
CA LYS A 137 -1.06 4.27 -13.55
C LYS A 137 -0.35 3.31 -14.49
N ASN A 138 0.54 2.49 -13.94
CA ASN A 138 1.10 1.36 -14.64
C ASN A 138 0.45 0.05 -14.17
N ASP A 139 -0.24 -0.65 -15.07
CA ASP A 139 -0.80 -1.98 -14.83
C ASP A 139 0.24 -3.04 -15.20
N CYS A 140 0.73 -3.73 -14.18
CA CYS A 140 1.91 -4.59 -14.27
C CYS A 140 1.55 -6.07 -14.34
N GLY A 141 0.31 -6.43 -14.00
CA GLY A 141 -0.11 -7.81 -13.82
C GLY A 141 0.73 -8.56 -12.78
N SER A 142 0.71 -9.89 -12.82
CA SER A 142 1.32 -10.72 -11.77
C SER A 142 2.74 -11.20 -12.08
N SER A 143 3.44 -10.64 -13.07
CA SER A 143 4.70 -11.21 -13.58
C SER A 143 5.86 -10.22 -13.75
N GLN A 144 5.70 -8.97 -13.34
CA GLN A 144 6.78 -7.97 -13.38
C GLN A 144 7.46 -7.84 -12.01
N SER A 145 8.75 -7.54 -11.99
CA SER A 145 9.41 -7.15 -10.74
C SER A 145 8.87 -5.81 -10.25
N ILE A 146 8.98 -5.55 -8.95
CA ILE A 146 8.61 -4.26 -8.34
C ILE A 146 9.29 -3.10 -9.09
N GLU A 147 10.59 -3.20 -9.34
CA GLU A 147 11.37 -2.14 -10.00
C GLU A 147 10.87 -1.87 -11.42
N ASN A 148 10.57 -2.90 -12.20
CA ASN A 148 10.10 -2.73 -13.57
C ASN A 148 8.66 -2.19 -13.62
N CYS A 149 7.81 -2.66 -12.71
CA CYS A 149 6.44 -2.17 -12.60
C CYS A 149 6.40 -0.69 -12.20
N ALA A 150 7.26 -0.29 -11.27
CA ALA A 150 7.32 1.07 -10.77
C ALA A 150 8.27 1.97 -11.57
N HIS A 151 8.56 1.65 -12.84
CA HIS A 151 9.37 2.48 -13.74
C HIS A 151 8.51 2.99 -14.90
N PHE A 152 7.99 4.20 -14.76
CA PHE A 152 7.19 4.84 -15.80
C PHE A 152 7.19 6.37 -15.67
N ASP A 153 6.94 7.03 -16.79
CA ASP A 153 6.83 8.48 -16.90
C ASP A 153 5.40 8.93 -16.55
N PHE A 154 5.25 10.15 -16.05
CA PHE A 154 3.94 10.74 -15.77
C PHE A 154 3.97 12.26 -15.97
N ASP A 155 2.83 12.87 -16.28
CA ASP A 155 2.74 14.32 -16.45
C ASP A 155 1.87 14.97 -15.35
N ILE A 156 2.09 16.26 -15.09
CA ILE A 156 1.17 17.07 -14.27
C ILE A 156 0.21 17.80 -15.22
N PRO A 157 -1.13 17.60 -15.09
CA PRO A 157 -2.09 18.30 -15.93
C PRO A 157 -2.02 19.83 -15.80
N ASP A 158 -2.21 20.54 -16.92
CA ASP A 158 -2.16 22.01 -17.01
C ASP A 158 -3.13 22.75 -16.08
N ASP A 159 -4.24 22.10 -15.69
CA ASP A 159 -5.27 22.70 -14.82
C ASP A 159 -4.91 22.62 -13.33
N ILE A 160 -3.78 22.00 -12.99
CA ILE A 160 -3.26 21.95 -11.63
C ILE A 160 -2.65 23.29 -11.22
N LEU A 161 -3.24 23.85 -10.16
CA LEU A 161 -2.79 25.12 -9.61
C LEU A 161 -1.37 24.99 -9.03
N THR A 162 -0.51 25.96 -9.32
CA THR A 162 0.82 26.13 -8.70
C THR A 162 0.72 26.41 -7.20
N LYS A 163 0.68 25.35 -6.38
CA LYS A 163 0.59 25.44 -4.91
C LYS A 163 1.25 24.23 -4.24
N LYS A 164 1.03 24.08 -2.93
CA LYS A 164 1.53 22.95 -2.16
C LYS A 164 0.53 21.78 -2.18
N TYR A 165 1.04 20.58 -2.39
CA TYR A 165 0.29 19.33 -2.45
C TYR A 165 1.03 18.24 -1.68
N LYS A 166 0.50 17.02 -1.76
CA LYS A 166 1.20 15.77 -1.50
C LYS A 166 1.17 14.96 -2.79
N ILE A 167 2.29 14.35 -3.16
CA ILE A 167 2.29 13.24 -4.12
C ILE A 167 2.11 11.96 -3.34
N VAL A 168 1.34 11.05 -3.90
CA VAL A 168 1.12 9.72 -3.37
C VAL A 168 1.58 8.74 -4.43
N VAL A 169 2.48 7.85 -4.06
CA VAL A 169 2.72 6.64 -4.86
C VAL A 169 2.00 5.52 -4.14
N ASP A 170 1.12 4.83 -4.85
CA ASP A 170 0.35 3.71 -4.35
C ASP A 170 0.80 2.47 -5.12
N MET A 171 1.13 1.41 -4.38
CA MET A 171 1.60 0.15 -4.93
C MET A 171 0.73 -0.98 -4.40
N VAL A 172 -0.06 -1.56 -5.28
CA VAL A 172 -1.06 -2.57 -4.96
C VAL A 172 -0.52 -3.96 -5.30
N PHE A 173 -0.68 -4.90 -4.39
CA PHE A 173 -0.37 -6.32 -4.54
C PHE A 173 -1.66 -7.15 -4.51
N ASP A 174 -1.57 -8.48 -4.42
CA ASP A 174 -2.77 -9.31 -4.34
C ASP A 174 -3.59 -9.02 -3.06
N GLU A 175 -2.95 -9.14 -1.91
CA GLU A 175 -3.57 -9.01 -0.58
C GLU A 175 -2.92 -7.90 0.25
N ALA A 176 -2.15 -7.00 -0.37
CA ALA A 176 -1.45 -5.91 0.32
C ALA A 176 -1.37 -4.63 -0.51
N GLU A 177 -1.12 -3.50 0.15
CA GLU A 177 -0.90 -2.19 -0.48
C GLU A 177 0.18 -1.43 0.29
N TRP A 178 1.06 -0.73 -0.43
CA TRP A 178 2.03 0.21 0.13
C TRP A 178 1.73 1.62 -0.36
N VAL A 179 1.65 2.56 0.58
CA VAL A 179 1.32 3.97 0.29
C VAL A 179 2.46 4.86 0.74
N PHE A 180 3.02 5.60 -0.21
CA PHE A 180 4.12 6.54 -0.02
C PHE A 180 3.57 7.95 -0.16
N ILE A 181 3.78 8.82 0.81
CA ILE A 181 3.16 10.15 0.87
C ILE A 181 4.23 11.20 1.11
N ASN A 182 4.52 12.00 0.08
CA ASN A 182 5.53 13.06 0.21
C ASN A 182 4.93 14.45 -0.03
N PRO A 183 5.15 15.44 0.86
CA PRO A 183 4.75 16.81 0.60
C PRO A 183 5.59 17.43 -0.52
N LEU A 184 4.93 18.10 -1.45
CA LEU A 184 5.62 18.82 -2.53
C LEU A 184 5.01 20.19 -2.82
N ARG A 185 5.70 20.94 -3.68
CA ARG A 185 5.19 22.15 -4.30
C ARG A 185 5.20 22.01 -5.82
N ILE A 186 4.05 22.17 -6.45
CA ILE A 186 3.98 22.29 -7.91
C ILE A 186 4.46 23.68 -8.29
N THR A 187 5.41 23.74 -9.22
CA THR A 187 5.89 24.95 -9.91
C THR A 187 5.29 25.00 -11.30
N ASN A 188 5.96 25.60 -12.27
CA ASN A 188 5.29 26.38 -13.28
C ASN A 188 5.99 26.40 -14.61
#